data_AF-A0A661FBC7-F1
#
_entry.id   AF-A0A661FBC7-F1
#
_cell.length_a   1.000
_cell.length_b   1.000
_cell.length_c   1.000
_cell.angle_alpha   90.00
_cell.angle_beta   90.00
_cell.angle_gamma   90.00
#
_symmetry.space_group_name_H-M   'P 1'
#
loop_
_entity.id
_entity.type
_entity.pdbx_description
1 polymer ?
#
loop_
_entity_poly.entity_id
_entity_poly.type
_entity_poly.pdbx_seq_one_letter_code
_entity_poly.pdbx_strand_id
1 'polypeptide(L)'
;MNDEAINFSINLRRLMNYYDDTQTILSGRSHVSQKTISNMLNPGDNKSPSLENVSKIAKAYKLQTWHLLYPNAPLEILINSSIEKLVKNYVDGNKLAREAIAQVSEITAQYKKQA
;
A
#
# COMPACT_ATOMS: atom_id res chain seq x y z
N MET A 1 8.41 13.54 -12.70
CA MET A 1 8.51 12.68 -11.50
C MET A 1 7.54 11.53 -11.67
N ASN A 2 7.93 10.28 -11.37
CA ASN A 2 7.03 9.12 -11.45
C ASN A 2 6.13 9.11 -10.20
N ASP A 3 4.82 9.28 -10.39
CA ASP A 3 3.83 9.39 -9.30
C ASP A 3 3.76 8.11 -8.45
N GLU A 4 3.98 6.93 -9.05
CA GLU A 4 3.97 5.65 -8.31
C GLU A 4 5.14 5.55 -7.33
N ALA A 5 6.33 5.99 -7.72
CA ALA A 5 7.51 5.99 -6.88
C ALA A 5 7.36 6.95 -5.69
N ILE A 6 6.74 8.11 -5.91
CA ILE A 6 6.42 9.06 -4.85
C ILE A 6 5.42 8.46 -3.87
N ASN A 7 4.30 7.93 -4.37
CA ASN A 7 3.26 7.31 -3.54
C ASN A 7 3.81 6.16 -2.70
N PHE A 8 4.63 5.30 -3.33
CA PHE A 8 5.35 4.24 -2.63
C PHE A 8 6.22 4.79 -1.49
N SER A 9 7.03 5.82 -1.76
CA SER A 9 7.92 6.38 -0.75
C SER A 9 7.16 6.96 0.45
N ILE A 10 6.02 7.61 0.22
CA ILE A 10 5.15 8.17 1.26
C ILE A 10 4.56 7.05 2.11
N ASN A 11 3.97 6.04 1.48
CA ASN A 11 3.37 4.90 2.18
C ASN A 11 4.42 4.11 2.98
N LEU A 12 5.61 3.93 2.41
CA LEU A 12 6.72 3.27 3.10
C LEU A 12 7.17 4.06 4.35
N ARG A 13 7.28 5.39 4.27
CA ARG A 13 7.59 6.23 5.43
C ARG A 13 6.53 6.11 6.52
N ARG A 14 5.25 6.10 6.16
CA ARG A 14 4.14 5.92 7.12
C ARG A 14 4.25 4.59 7.86
N LEU A 15 4.51 3.51 7.14
CA LEU A 15 4.72 2.19 7.75
C LEU A 15 5.95 2.15 8.64
N MET A 16 7.07 2.68 8.17
CA MET A 16 8.30 2.71 8.97
C MET A 16 8.09 3.49 10.27
N ASN A 17 7.42 4.63 10.21
CA ASN A 17 7.11 5.41 11.40
C ASN A 17 6.12 4.69 12.33
N TYR A 18 5.14 3.98 11.80
CA TYR A 18 4.15 3.25 12.62
C TYR A 18 4.77 2.06 13.36
N TYR A 19 5.72 1.36 12.74
CA TYR A 19 6.39 0.20 13.32
C TYR A 19 7.73 0.54 14.02
N ASP A 20 8.08 1.83 14.14
CA ASP A 20 9.38 2.30 14.61
C ASP A 20 10.59 1.65 13.88
N ASP A 21 10.40 1.34 12.59
CA ASP A 21 11.41 0.66 11.77
C ASP A 21 12.48 1.63 11.27
N THR A 22 13.74 1.24 11.48
CA THR A 22 14.87 1.83 10.75
C THR A 22 15.09 1.11 9.41
N GLN A 23 15.81 1.74 8.48
CA GLN A 23 16.21 1.07 7.23
C GLN A 23 16.99 -0.22 7.49
N THR A 24 17.75 -0.28 8.59
CA THR A 24 18.49 -1.48 9.01
C THR A 24 17.55 -2.62 9.38
N ILE A 25 16.54 -2.35 10.21
CA ILE A 25 15.55 -3.36 10.63
C ILE A 25 14.76 -3.84 9.42
N LEU A 26 14.28 -2.91 8.59
CA LEU A 26 13.54 -3.25 7.38
C LEU A 26 14.39 -4.06 6.40
N SER A 27 15.68 -3.73 6.25
CA SER A 27 16.61 -4.48 5.41
C SER A 27 16.74 -5.93 5.86
N GLY A 28 16.89 -6.17 7.17
CA GLY A 28 16.93 -7.51 7.75
C GLY A 28 15.65 -8.32 7.48
N ARG A 29 14.47 -7.71 7.65
CA ARG A 29 13.18 -8.39 7.44
C ARG A 29 12.84 -8.64 5.96
N SER A 30 13.13 -7.67 5.10
CA SER A 30 12.74 -7.70 3.68
C SER A 30 13.78 -8.35 2.77
N HIS A 31 15.01 -8.53 3.24
CA HIS A 31 16.16 -8.94 2.43
C HIS A 31 16.47 -7.98 1.27
N VAL A 32 16.00 -6.73 1.35
CA VAL A 32 16.35 -5.64 0.43
C VAL A 32 17.49 -4.86 1.05
N SER A 33 18.53 -4.55 0.27
CA SER A 33 19.69 -3.81 0.80
C SER A 33 19.29 -2.42 1.34
N GLN A 34 19.95 -1.95 2.40
CA GLN A 34 19.70 -0.60 2.94
C GLN A 34 19.86 0.49 1.87
N LYS A 35 20.86 0.37 0.99
CA LYS A 35 21.04 1.29 -0.15
C LYS A 35 19.82 1.32 -1.07
N THR A 36 19.25 0.16 -1.36
CA THR A 36 18.04 0.03 -2.17
C THR A 36 16.83 0.65 -1.46
N ILE A 37 16.67 0.42 -0.15
CA ILE A 37 15.62 1.04 0.67
C ILE A 37 15.77 2.56 0.70
N SER A 38 16.99 3.07 0.84
CA SER A 38 17.26 4.52 0.80
C SER A 38 16.87 5.15 -0.54
N ASN A 39 17.17 4.48 -1.66
CA ASN A 39 16.76 4.94 -3.00
C ASN A 39 15.24 4.92 -3.17
N MET A 40 14.57 3.93 -2.58
CA MET A 40 13.11 3.80 -2.54
C MET A 40 12.42 4.91 -1.76
N LEU A 41 13.02 5.33 -0.64
CA LEU A 41 12.50 6.41 0.20
C LEU A 41 12.73 7.79 -0.40
N ASN A 42 13.72 7.92 -1.29
CA ASN A 42 14.11 9.19 -1.91
C ASN A 42 14.09 9.02 -3.44
N PRO A 43 12.90 8.87 -4.05
CA PRO A 43 12.78 8.69 -5.49
C PRO A 43 13.25 9.98 -6.21
N GLY A 44 14.34 9.87 -6.97
CA GLY A 44 14.74 10.92 -7.92
C GLY A 44 13.94 10.82 -9.23
N ASP A 45 14.21 11.72 -10.17
CA ASP A 45 13.40 11.89 -11.39
C ASP A 45 13.26 10.64 -12.28
N ASN A 46 14.17 9.65 -12.17
CA ASN A 46 14.24 8.50 -13.07
C ASN A 46 14.38 7.13 -12.38
N LYS A 47 14.08 7.00 -11.08
CA LYS A 47 14.29 5.73 -10.36
C LYS A 47 13.03 5.24 -9.67
N SER A 48 12.17 4.56 -10.42
CA SER A 48 11.09 3.76 -9.84
C SER A 48 11.68 2.49 -9.22
N PRO A 49 11.24 2.09 -8.02
CA PRO A 49 11.66 0.83 -7.45
C PRO A 49 11.18 -0.34 -8.30
N SER A 50 12.00 -1.39 -8.43
CA SER A 50 11.56 -2.61 -9.10
C SER A 50 10.38 -3.24 -8.36
N LEU A 51 9.41 -3.75 -9.11
CA LEU A 51 8.24 -4.43 -8.54
C LEU A 51 8.63 -5.57 -7.59
N GLU A 52 9.72 -6.27 -7.89
CA GLU A 52 10.26 -7.32 -7.02
C GLU A 52 10.61 -6.79 -5.63
N ASN A 53 11.33 -5.67 -5.55
CA ASN A 53 11.69 -5.11 -4.26
C ASN A 53 10.48 -4.49 -3.54
N VAL A 54 9.57 -3.85 -4.27
CA VAL A 54 8.28 -3.38 -3.71
C VAL A 54 7.55 -4.57 -3.07
N SER A 55 7.50 -5.71 -3.74
CA SER A 55 6.87 -6.93 -3.20
C SER A 55 7.58 -7.46 -1.96
N LYS A 56 8.92 -7.47 -1.92
CA LYS A 56 9.70 -7.87 -0.73
C LYS A 56 9.42 -6.96 0.47
N ILE A 57 9.37 -5.64 0.26
CA ILE A 57 8.99 -4.68 1.30
C ILE A 57 7.55 -4.92 1.77
N ALA A 58 6.59 -5.07 0.85
CA ALA A 58 5.19 -5.33 1.21
C ALA A 58 5.04 -6.61 2.05
N LYS A 59 5.70 -7.69 1.64
CA LYS A 59 5.71 -8.96 2.38
C LYS A 59 6.30 -8.82 3.79
N ALA A 60 7.34 -8.00 3.96
CA ALA A 60 7.90 -7.74 5.29
C ALA A 60 6.86 -7.16 6.26
N TYR A 61 5.89 -6.40 5.75
CA TYR A 61 4.75 -5.85 6.51
C TYR A 61 3.48 -6.70 6.43
N LYS A 62 3.54 -7.91 5.85
CA LYS A 62 2.37 -8.79 5.61
C LYS A 62 1.30 -8.15 4.72
N LEU A 63 1.72 -7.31 3.78
CA LEU A 63 0.88 -6.63 2.81
C LEU A 63 1.03 -7.23 1.42
N GLN A 64 -0.03 -7.13 0.62
CA GLN A 64 0.07 -7.25 -0.84
C GLN A 64 0.78 -6.04 -1.45
N THR A 65 1.48 -6.25 -2.56
CA THR A 65 2.27 -5.22 -3.27
C THR A 65 1.47 -3.96 -3.59
N TRP A 66 0.21 -4.10 -3.99
CA TRP A 66 -0.63 -2.99 -4.44
C TRP A 66 -0.97 -2.01 -3.30
N HIS A 67 -0.96 -2.43 -2.03
CA HIS A 67 -1.20 -1.53 -0.90
C HIS A 67 -0.18 -0.39 -0.84
N LEU A 68 1.09 -0.69 -1.11
CA LEU A 68 2.16 0.31 -1.08
C LEU A 68 2.10 1.25 -2.28
N LEU A 69 1.46 0.84 -3.37
CA LEU A 69 1.35 1.62 -4.60
C LEU A 69 0.09 2.50 -4.63
N TYR A 70 -0.87 2.28 -3.71
CA TYR A 70 -2.11 3.04 -3.70
C TYR A 70 -1.85 4.51 -3.30
N PRO A 71 -2.27 5.49 -4.12
CA PRO A 71 -2.01 6.90 -3.84
C PRO A 71 -2.63 7.33 -2.51
N ASN A 72 -1.83 7.97 -1.66
CA ASN A 72 -2.27 8.52 -0.38
C ASN A 72 -3.05 7.54 0.51
N ALA A 73 -2.69 6.25 0.49
CA ALA A 73 -3.36 5.23 1.30
C ALA A 73 -3.39 5.65 2.78
N PRO A 74 -4.58 5.72 3.42
CA PRO A 74 -4.69 5.86 4.86
C PRO A 74 -3.92 4.75 5.56
N LEU A 75 -3.32 5.06 6.72
CA LEU A 75 -2.50 4.10 7.44
C LEU A 75 -3.32 2.86 7.81
N GLU A 76 -4.61 3.02 8.05
CA GLU A 76 -5.59 1.96 8.33
C GLU A 76 -5.64 0.92 7.21
N ILE A 77 -5.50 1.33 5.95
CA ILE A 77 -5.41 0.40 4.81
C ILE A 77 -4.10 -0.39 4.84
N LEU A 78 -3.03 0.23 5.34
CA LEU A 78 -1.69 -0.37 5.41
C LEU A 78 -1.47 -1.25 6.65
N ILE A 79 -2.39 -1.25 7.62
CA ILE A 79 -2.24 -2.03 8.87
C ILE A 79 -3.42 -2.96 9.16
N ASN A 80 -4.58 -2.75 8.54
CA ASN A 80 -5.79 -3.54 8.81
C ASN A 80 -6.14 -4.49 7.65
N SER A 81 -6.50 -5.72 7.99
CA SER A 81 -7.01 -6.75 7.08
C SER A 81 -8.40 -6.46 6.48
N SER A 82 -9.09 -5.41 6.90
CA SER A 82 -10.45 -5.06 6.43
C SER A 82 -10.56 -4.95 4.92
N ILE A 83 -9.54 -4.38 4.26
CA ILE A 83 -9.55 -4.22 2.81
C ILE A 83 -9.45 -5.56 2.08
N GLU A 84 -8.71 -6.52 2.65
CA GLU A 84 -8.59 -7.86 2.06
C GLU A 84 -9.85 -8.67 2.21
N LYS A 85 -10.56 -8.48 3.32
CA LYS A 85 -11.89 -9.04 3.48
C LYS A 85 -12.87 -8.47 2.45
N LEU A 86 -12.80 -7.16 2.16
CA LEU A 86 -13.63 -6.53 1.13
C LEU A 86 -13.32 -7.09 -0.25
N VAL A 87 -12.05 -7.16 -0.63
CA VAL A 87 -11.59 -7.71 -1.92
C VAL A 87 -12.03 -9.17 -2.05
N LYS A 88 -11.81 -9.99 -1.01
CA LYS A 88 -12.22 -11.39 -0.98
C LYS A 88 -13.74 -11.55 -1.16
N ASN A 89 -14.53 -10.78 -0.40
CA ASN A 89 -16.00 -10.82 -0.51
C ASN A 89 -16.48 -10.41 -1.91
N TYR A 90 -15.82 -9.45 -2.54
CA TYR A 90 -16.12 -9.04 -3.91
C TYR A 90 -15.78 -10.14 -4.92
N VAL A 91 -14.62 -10.79 -4.79
CA VAL A 91 -14.19 -11.87 -5.70
C VAL A 91 -15.08 -13.11 -5.58
N ASP A 92 -15.41 -13.53 -4.36
CA ASP A 92 -16.23 -14.71 -4.10
C ASP A 92 -17.73 -14.47 -4.35
N GLY A 93 -18.14 -13.20 -4.40
CA GLY A 93 -19.52 -12.80 -4.60
C GLY A 93 -20.05 -13.15 -6.00
N ASN A 94 -21.31 -13.57 -6.07
CA ASN A 94 -22.03 -13.66 -7.34
C ASN A 94 -22.31 -12.26 -7.92
N LYS A 95 -22.96 -12.19 -9.09
CA LYS A 95 -23.27 -10.91 -9.76
C LYS A 95 -24.01 -9.93 -8.83
N LEU A 96 -25.08 -10.37 -8.17
CA LEU A 96 -25.88 -9.54 -7.27
C LEU A 96 -25.05 -9.02 -6.08
N ALA A 97 -24.21 -9.86 -5.49
CA ALA A 97 -23.35 -9.46 -4.38
C ALA A 97 -22.33 -8.39 -4.80
N ARG A 98 -21.71 -8.55 -5.98
CA ARG A 98 -20.76 -7.57 -6.53
C ARG A 98 -21.43 -6.23 -6.84
N GLU A 99 -22.64 -6.26 -7.42
CA GLU A 99 -23.44 -5.04 -7.67
C GLU A 99 -23.80 -4.33 -6.37
N ALA A 100 -24.24 -5.07 -5.35
CA ALA A 100 -24.54 -4.48 -4.04
C ALA A 100 -23.32 -3.84 -3.38
N ILE A 101 -22.15 -4.51 -3.41
CA ILE A 101 -20.89 -3.95 -2.87
C ILE A 101 -20.51 -2.67 -3.62
N ALA A 102 -20.60 -2.65 -4.95
CA ALA A 102 -20.31 -1.46 -5.75
C ALA A 102 -21.26 -0.31 -5.41
N GLN A 103 -22.56 -0.57 -5.34
CA GLN A 103 -23.57 0.43 -5.02
C GLN A 103 -23.38 1.03 -3.63
N VAL A 104 -23.14 0.20 -2.61
CA VAL A 104 -22.85 0.69 -1.25
C VAL A 104 -21.57 1.52 -1.23
N SER A 105 -20.54 1.11 -1.96
CA SER A 105 -19.27 1.84 -2.04
C SER A 105 -19.44 3.22 -2.67
N GLU A 106 -20.23 3.33 -3.74
CA GLU A 106 -20.53 4.61 -4.40
C GLU A 106 -21.33 5.55 -3.51
N ILE A 107 -22.38 5.05 -2.86
CA ILE A 107 -23.21 5.84 -1.94
C ILE A 107 -22.36 6.36 -0.78
N THR A 108 -21.57 5.49 -0.15
CA THR A 108 -20.79 5.85 1.03
C THR A 108 -19.60 6.76 0.72
N ALA A 109 -19.01 6.67 -0.48
CA ALA A 109 -17.93 7.56 -0.91
C ALA A 109 -18.39 9.03 -1.00
N GLN A 110 -19.67 9.29 -1.25
CA GLN A 110 -20.22 10.65 -1.33
C GLN A 110 -20.26 11.36 0.04
N TYR A 111 -20.29 10.62 1.16
CA TYR A 111 -20.20 11.22 2.50
C TYR A 111 -18.88 11.98 2.72
N LYS A 112 -17.81 11.64 1.98
CA LYS A 112 -16.52 12.32 2.03
C LYS A 112 -16.51 13.69 1.32
N LYS A 113 -17.50 14.00 0.47
CA LYS A 113 -17.61 15.30 -0.21
C LYS A 113 -18.40 16.35 0.59
N GLN A 114 -19.04 15.96 1.69
CA GLN A 114 -19.96 16.81 2.46
C GLN A 114 -19.45 17.19 3.86
N ALA A 115 -18.26 16.71 4.25
CA ALA A 115 -17.56 17.05 5.48
C ALA A 115 -16.26 17.79 5.14
#